data_AF-A0A4Q7DLJ2-F1
#
_entry.id   AF-A0A4Q7DLJ2-F1
#
_cell.length_a   1.000
_cell.length_b   1.000
_cell.length_c   1.000
_cell.angle_alpha   90.00
_cell.angle_beta   90.00
_cell.angle_gamma   90.00
#
_symmetry.space_group_name_H-M   'P 1'
#
loop_
_entity.id
_entity.type
_entity.pdbx_description
1 polymer ?
#
loop_
_entity_poly.entity_id
_entity_poly.type
_entity_poly.pdbx_seq_one_letter_code
_entity_poly.pdbx_strand_id
1 'polypeptide(L)'
;MGTKKIIKDILNEPLRLDEGKRKGFVMDIFSKGAIIQPRQLKRLNGKTIIFQSGEQGRIAYPLVIIKRGKEFCHVSLTNHRVFKEIVQIKFGKTVIAERVNHNSPLYSTGKGISRVRKKYSF
;
A
#
# COMPACT_ATOMS: atom_id res chain seq x y z
N MET A 1 -34.90 -27.62 -52.51
CA MET A 1 -33.52 -27.46 -51.97
C MET A 1 -33.50 -26.16 -51.18
N GLY A 2 -33.09 -26.18 -49.90
CA GLY A 2 -32.75 -24.96 -49.16
C GLY A 2 -33.78 -24.41 -48.17
N THR A 3 -33.86 -25.01 -46.97
CA THR A 3 -34.30 -24.35 -45.73
C THR A 3 -33.68 -25.05 -44.51
N LYS A 4 -32.36 -25.14 -44.48
CA LYS A 4 -31.58 -25.52 -43.27
C LYS A 4 -30.35 -24.64 -43.10
N LYS A 5 -30.56 -23.31 -43.07
CA LYS A 5 -29.46 -22.36 -42.86
C LYS A 5 -29.87 -21.14 -42.03
N ILE A 6 -30.63 -21.35 -40.95
CA ILE A 6 -30.96 -20.29 -39.98
C ILE A 6 -30.92 -20.84 -38.54
N ILE A 7 -30.03 -21.78 -38.20
CA ILE A 7 -29.78 -22.15 -36.78
C ILE A 7 -28.34 -22.66 -36.59
N LYS A 8 -27.34 -22.00 -37.19
CA LYS A 8 -25.91 -22.31 -36.92
C LYS A 8 -25.01 -21.09 -36.68
N ASP A 9 -25.53 -19.88 -36.83
CA ASP A 9 -24.73 -18.66 -36.68
C ASP A 9 -24.91 -17.95 -35.32
N ILE A 10 -25.63 -18.57 -34.36
CA ILE A 10 -25.89 -18.00 -33.02
C ILE A 10 -25.01 -18.65 -31.93
N LEU A 11 -24.20 -19.66 -32.25
CA LEU A 11 -23.44 -20.45 -31.26
C LEU A 11 -21.94 -20.53 -31.54
N ASN A 12 -21.32 -19.49 -32.11
CA ASN A 12 -19.85 -19.42 -32.22
C ASN A 12 -19.30 -17.99 -32.35
N GLU A 13 -19.87 -17.02 -31.63
CA GLU A 13 -19.11 -15.82 -31.30
C GLU A 13 -18.50 -16.02 -29.91
N PRO A 14 -17.16 -16.21 -29.79
CA PRO A 14 -16.55 -16.06 -28.50
C PRO A 14 -16.82 -14.63 -28.06
N LEU A 15 -17.54 -14.48 -26.94
CA LEU A 15 -17.60 -13.25 -26.16
C LEU A 15 -16.18 -12.69 -26.12
N ARG A 16 -15.93 -11.62 -26.89
CA ARG A 16 -14.76 -10.77 -26.71
C ARG A 16 -14.92 -10.16 -25.33
N LEU A 17 -14.42 -10.86 -24.33
CA LEU A 17 -13.92 -10.25 -23.13
C LEU A 17 -12.80 -9.33 -23.61
N ASP A 18 -13.15 -8.05 -23.82
CA ASP A 18 -12.17 -7.00 -23.74
C ASP A 18 -11.56 -7.12 -22.34
N GLU A 19 -10.50 -7.93 -22.24
CA GLU A 19 -9.45 -7.76 -21.26
C GLU A 19 -8.73 -6.45 -21.57
N GLY A 20 -9.47 -5.36 -21.54
CA GLY A 20 -8.95 -4.09 -21.11
C GLY A 20 -8.39 -4.36 -19.73
N LYS A 21 -7.11 -4.75 -19.69
CA LYS A 21 -6.27 -4.75 -18.51
C LYS A 21 -6.60 -3.42 -17.84
N ARG A 22 -7.45 -3.44 -16.82
CA ARG A 22 -7.42 -2.43 -15.78
C ARG A 22 -6.04 -2.62 -15.19
N LYS A 23 -5.05 -1.96 -15.81
CA LYS A 23 -3.86 -1.49 -15.13
C LYS A 23 -4.43 -0.60 -14.03
N GLY A 24 -4.87 -1.23 -12.93
CA GLY A 24 -4.84 -0.57 -11.65
C GLY A 24 -3.41 -0.10 -11.58
N PHE A 25 -3.21 1.21 -11.70
CA PHE A 25 -1.91 1.80 -11.50
C PHE A 25 -1.52 1.35 -10.10
N VAL A 26 -0.70 0.29 -10.02
CA VAL A 26 -0.10 -0.15 -8.78
C VAL A 26 0.89 0.95 -8.48
N MET A 27 0.39 2.01 -7.85
CA MET A 27 1.19 3.14 -7.45
C MET A 27 2.26 2.56 -6.54
N ASP A 28 3.50 2.62 -7.02
CA ASP A 28 4.60 2.12 -6.23
C ASP A 28 4.84 3.09 -5.08
N ILE A 29 4.32 2.74 -3.92
CA ILE A 29 4.44 3.49 -2.66
C ILE A 29 5.89 3.66 -2.22
N PHE A 30 6.83 2.96 -2.86
CA PHE A 30 8.27 3.07 -2.62
C PHE A 30 8.95 4.02 -3.60
N SER A 31 8.21 4.66 -4.51
CA SER A 31 8.76 5.75 -5.33
C SER A 31 8.87 7.01 -4.51
N LYS A 32 9.97 7.75 -4.66
CA LYS A 32 10.16 9.04 -4.00
C LYS A 32 8.99 9.98 -4.31
N GLY A 33 8.41 10.59 -3.29
CA GLY A 33 7.27 11.50 -3.41
C GLY A 33 5.91 10.81 -3.49
N ALA A 34 5.84 9.47 -3.47
CA ALA A 34 4.56 8.77 -3.44
C ALA A 34 3.82 9.03 -2.11
N ILE A 35 2.55 9.41 -2.18
CA ILE A 35 1.70 9.58 -0.99
C ILE A 35 1.31 8.20 -0.46
N ILE A 36 1.63 7.95 0.81
CA ILE A 36 1.25 6.75 1.52
C ILE A 36 -0.14 6.93 2.12
N GLN A 37 -1.00 5.96 1.85
CA GLN A 37 -2.35 5.89 2.39
C GLN A 37 -2.42 4.88 3.55
N PRO A 38 -3.39 4.99 4.48
CA PRO A 38 -3.50 4.09 5.62
C PRO A 38 -3.49 2.59 5.25
N ARG A 39 -4.23 2.21 4.21
CA ARG A 39 -4.29 0.83 3.69
C ARG A 39 -2.94 0.29 3.20
N GLN A 40 -2.05 1.18 2.77
CA GLN A 40 -0.74 0.81 2.23
C GLN A 40 0.28 0.50 3.35
N LEU A 41 -0.02 0.85 4.61
CA LEU A 41 0.81 0.47 5.76
C LEU A 41 0.93 -1.04 5.95
N LYS A 42 -0.01 -1.84 5.41
CA LYS A 42 0.13 -3.30 5.33
C LYS A 42 1.43 -3.74 4.66
N ARG A 43 1.91 -3.01 3.65
CA ARG A 43 3.17 -3.28 2.95
C ARG A 43 4.41 -2.86 3.73
N LEU A 44 4.22 -2.12 4.82
CA LEU A 44 5.25 -1.62 5.73
C LEU A 44 5.19 -2.32 7.09
N ASN A 45 4.64 -3.54 7.15
CA ASN A 45 4.55 -4.28 8.40
C ASN A 45 5.93 -4.53 9.01
N GLY A 46 6.01 -4.43 10.33
CA GLY A 46 7.26 -4.55 11.09
C GLY A 46 8.19 -3.34 11.02
N LYS A 47 7.84 -2.28 10.27
CA LYS A 47 8.60 -1.01 10.26
C LYS A 47 8.26 -0.17 11.49
N THR A 48 9.19 0.71 11.87
CA THR A 48 9.03 1.60 13.02
C THR A 48 8.30 2.87 12.58
N ILE A 49 7.33 3.31 13.35
CA ILE A 49 6.64 4.60 13.22
C ILE A 49 7.15 5.54 14.31
N ILE A 50 7.26 6.82 13.98
CA ILE A 50 7.42 7.91 14.93
C ILE A 50 6.18 8.80 14.85
N PHE A 51 5.55 9.02 16.00
CA PHE A 51 4.37 9.87 16.14
C PHE A 51 4.77 11.34 16.43
N GLN A 52 3.83 12.26 16.25
CA GLN A 52 3.99 13.68 16.56
C GLN A 52 4.37 13.92 18.03
N SER A 53 3.89 13.07 18.94
CA SER A 53 4.26 13.08 20.36
C SER A 53 5.72 12.70 20.63
N GLY A 54 6.46 12.25 19.62
CA GLY A 54 7.80 11.67 19.77
C GLY A 54 7.79 10.18 20.13
N GLU A 55 6.61 9.61 20.43
CA GLU A 55 6.47 8.18 20.70
C GLU A 55 6.85 7.33 19.48
N GLN A 56 7.38 6.14 19.75
CA GLN A 56 7.77 5.19 18.73
C GLN A 56 6.94 3.91 18.86
N GLY A 57 6.51 3.39 17.71
CA GLY A 57 5.78 2.13 17.64
C GLY A 57 6.22 1.27 16.47
N ARG A 58 5.79 0.02 16.45
CA ARG A 58 6.05 -0.91 15.34
C ARG A 58 4.74 -1.26 14.65
N ILE A 59 4.73 -1.18 13.32
CA ILE A 59 3.56 -1.53 12.51
C ILE A 59 3.30 -3.03 12.66
N ALA A 60 2.11 -3.36 13.14
CA ALA A 60 1.53 -4.70 13.20
C ALA A 60 0.14 -4.62 12.57
N TYR A 61 0.09 -4.28 11.28
CA TYR A 61 -1.14 -3.87 10.58
C TYR A 61 -2.28 -4.89 10.79
N PRO A 62 -3.50 -4.46 11.18
CA PRO A 62 -4.00 -3.08 11.18
C PRO A 62 -3.67 -2.24 12.42
N LEU A 63 -2.78 -2.70 13.30
CA LEU A 63 -2.41 -2.03 14.54
C LEU A 63 -0.99 -1.43 14.50
N VAL A 64 -0.69 -0.58 15.47
CA VAL A 64 0.67 -0.23 15.89
C VAL A 64 0.84 -0.65 17.35
N ILE A 65 1.97 -1.30 17.64
CA ILE A 65 2.39 -1.63 18.99
C ILE A 65 3.32 -0.53 19.47
N ILE A 66 2.93 0.21 20.50
CA ILE A 66 3.69 1.29 21.12
C ILE A 66 4.16 0.81 22.48
N LYS A 67 5.46 0.96 22.79
CA LYS A 67 5.99 0.64 24.12
C LYS A 67 5.97 1.90 24.98
N ARG A 68 5.20 1.90 26.07
CA ARG A 68 5.13 2.99 27.05
C ARG A 68 5.62 2.48 28.40
N GLY A 69 6.88 2.77 28.73
CA GLY A 69 7.53 2.24 29.93
C GLY A 69 7.59 0.70 29.92
N LYS A 70 6.87 0.06 30.84
CA LYS A 70 6.77 -1.41 30.95
C LYS A 70 5.60 -2.01 30.17
N GLU A 71 4.70 -1.18 29.64
CA GLU A 71 3.47 -1.63 28.98
C GLU A 71 3.55 -1.53 27.46
N PHE A 72 2.75 -2.38 26.80
CA PHE A 72 2.54 -2.34 25.36
C PHE A 72 1.11 -1.89 25.05
N CYS A 73 0.99 -0.74 24.40
CA CYS A 73 -0.29 -0.21 23.94
C CYS A 73 -0.50 -0.58 22.47
N HIS A 74 -1.72 -0.99 22.14
CA HIS A 74 -2.12 -1.31 20.77
C HIS A 74 -3.04 -0.21 20.27
N VAL A 75 -2.68 0.41 19.15
CA VAL A 75 -3.48 1.50 18.56
C VAL A 75 -3.85 1.14 17.13
N SER A 76 -5.11 1.33 16.75
CA SER A 76 -5.57 0.98 15.41
C SER A 76 -5.16 2.02 14.36
N LEU A 77 -4.53 1.56 13.27
CA LEU A 77 -4.23 2.36 12.08
C LEU A 77 -5.44 2.56 11.16
N THR A 78 -6.55 1.84 11.40
CA THR A 78 -7.82 2.12 10.71
C THR A 78 -8.42 3.45 11.19
N ASN A 79 -8.06 3.89 12.40
CA ASN A 79 -8.42 5.22 12.89
C ASN A 79 -7.57 6.27 12.16
N HIS A 80 -8.24 7.12 11.38
CA HIS A 80 -7.59 8.15 10.57
C HIS A 80 -6.82 9.18 11.43
N ARG A 81 -7.23 9.41 12.68
CA ARG A 81 -6.52 10.33 13.60
C ARG A 81 -5.12 9.81 13.92
N VAL A 82 -5.01 8.53 14.25
CA VAL A 82 -3.73 7.86 14.53
C VAL A 82 -2.81 7.91 13.32
N PHE A 83 -3.36 7.72 12.12
CA PHE A 83 -2.57 7.84 10.89
C PHE A 83 -2.03 9.26 10.66
N LYS A 84 -2.80 10.30 11.00
CA LYS A 84 -2.37 11.70 10.89
C LYS A 84 -1.22 12.03 11.84
N GLU A 85 -1.17 11.38 13.00
CA GLU A 85 -0.10 11.57 13.99
C GLU A 85 1.24 10.95 13.54
N ILE A 86 1.27 10.08 12.53
CA ILE A 86 2.53 9.51 12.02
C ILE A 86 3.34 10.59 11.32
N VAL A 87 4.54 10.91 11.84
CA VAL A 87 5.47 11.87 11.22
C VAL A 87 6.48 11.16 10.34
N GLN A 88 7.01 10.02 10.79
CA GLN A 88 8.03 9.26 10.06
C GLN A 88 7.76 7.76 10.13
N ILE A 89 8.17 7.05 9.08
CA ILE A 89 8.32 5.60 9.09
C ILE A 89 9.78 5.27 8.79
N LYS A 90 10.36 4.40 9.60
CA LYS A 90 11.77 3.98 9.54
C LYS A 90 11.92 2.48 9.28
N PHE A 91 12.95 2.15 8.52
CA PHE A 91 13.51 0.81 8.43
C PHE A 91 14.93 0.82 8.98
N GLY A 92 15.11 0.34 10.21
CA GLY A 92 16.37 0.52 10.95
C GLY A 92 16.69 2.01 11.11
N LYS A 93 17.84 2.44 10.59
CA LYS A 93 18.27 3.84 10.62
C LYS A 93 17.72 4.70 9.47
N THR A 94 17.12 4.08 8.46
CA THR A 94 16.67 4.77 7.24
C THR A 94 15.22 5.24 7.36
N VAL A 95 14.96 6.53 7.08
CA VAL A 95 13.61 7.06 6.93
C VAL A 95 13.09 6.69 5.54
N ILE A 96 12.02 5.89 5.51
CA ILE A 96 11.39 5.38 4.28
C ILE A 96 10.15 6.19 3.90
N ALA A 97 9.56 6.89 4.86
CA ALA A 97 8.47 7.84 4.63
C ALA A 97 8.47 8.94 5.68
N GLU A 98 8.08 10.15 5.30
CA GLU A 98 8.01 11.30 6.19
C GLU A 98 6.96 12.33 5.75
N ARG A 99 6.47 13.11 6.72
CA ARG A 99 5.70 14.32 6.48
C ARG A 99 6.64 15.52 6.47
N VAL A 100 6.36 16.48 5.58
CA VAL A 100 7.09 17.77 5.54
C VAL A 100 6.65 18.66 6.70
N ASN A 101 5.36 18.63 7.04
CA ASN A 101 4.77 19.31 8.19
C ASN A 101 3.54 18.53 8.70
N HIS A 102 2.94 18.96 9.81
CA HIS A 102 1.82 18.25 10.46
C HIS A 102 0.59 18.03 9.55
N ASN A 103 0.35 18.94 8.60
CA ASN A 103 -0.82 18.91 7.72
C ASN A 103 -0.53 18.27 6.35
N SER A 104 0.74 18.06 6.02
CA SER A 104 1.17 17.48 4.75
C SER A 104 0.90 15.96 4.72
N PRO A 105 0.64 15.36 3.55
CA PRO A 105 0.60 13.91 3.40
C PRO A 105 1.89 13.22 3.85
N LEU A 106 1.78 11.93 4.17
CA LEU A 106 2.94 11.09 4.44
C LEU A 106 3.56 10.66 3.10
N TYR A 107 4.73 11.20 2.77
CA TYR A 107 5.40 10.93 1.51
C TYR A 107 6.47 9.85 1.67
N SER A 108 6.58 8.97 0.69
CA SER A 108 7.70 8.04 0.60
C SER A 108 8.98 8.77 0.21
N THR A 109 10.09 8.45 0.88
CA THR A 109 11.40 9.04 0.56
C THR A 109 12.08 8.37 -0.62
N GLY A 110 11.56 7.21 -1.06
CA GLY A 110 12.19 6.36 -2.06
C GLY A 110 13.45 5.62 -1.57
N LYS A 111 13.74 5.67 -0.26
CA LYS A 111 14.94 5.06 0.34
C LYS A 111 14.58 3.78 1.11
N GLY A 112 15.59 2.94 1.37
CA GLY A 112 15.52 1.88 2.39
C GLY A 112 14.60 0.71 2.06
N ILE A 113 14.06 0.62 0.85
CA ILE A 113 13.27 -0.53 0.40
C ILE A 113 13.94 -1.02 -0.86
N SER A 114 14.71 -2.11 -0.72
CA SER A 114 15.17 -2.86 -1.88
C SER A 114 13.92 -3.27 -2.64
N ARG A 115 13.67 -2.63 -3.79
CA ARG A 115 12.82 -3.21 -4.81
C ARG A 115 13.52 -4.50 -5.16
N VAL A 116 13.13 -5.61 -4.54
CA VAL A 116 13.40 -6.91 -5.12
C VAL A 116 12.70 -6.82 -6.46
N ARG A 117 13.46 -6.48 -7.51
CA ARG A 117 13.06 -6.68 -8.89
C ARG A 117 12.63 -8.13 -8.88
N LYS A 118 11.32 -8.39 -8.93
CA LYS A 118 10.82 -9.71 -9.28
C LYS A 118 11.46 -9.99 -10.63
N LYS A 119 12.55 -10.76 -10.64
CA LYS A 119 13.05 -11.48 -11.81
C LYS A 119 11.91 -12.42 -12.19
N TYR A 120 10.91 -11.90 -12.88
CA TYR A 120 10.26 -12.68 -13.91
C TYR A 120 11.12 -12.47 -15.14
N SER A 121 12.18 -13.27 -15.24
CA SER A 121 12.66 -13.70 -16.55
C SER A 121 11.52 -14.57 -17.09
N PHE A 122 10.80 -14.04 -18.06
CA PHE A 122 10.16 -14.87 -19.07
C PHE A 122 11.22 -15.26 -20.08
#